data_AF-A0A423H5G8-F1
#
_entry.id   AF-A0A423H5G8-F1
#
_cell.length_a   1.000
_cell.length_b   1.000
_cell.length_c   1.000
_cell.angle_alpha   90.00
_cell.angle_beta   90.00
_cell.angle_gamma   90.00
#
_symmetry.space_group_name_H-M   'P 1'
#
loop_
_entity.id
_entity.type
_entity.pdbx_description
1 polymer ?
#
loop_
_entity_poly.entity_id
_entity_poly.type
_entity_poly.pdbx_seq_one_letter_code
_entity_poly.pdbx_strand_id
1 'polypeptide(L)'
;MAGLTGCSTAQFFSGSTQIPIAPTDTGLIDKAQRDMVAPNIQPEAGDSPPSKIISFAFDGTLNDLNRVPSDERPTIVAYIAGKTSGPRHYYRGVGMQAKDVDNLDAALGLSMEKIAEEAKGDLFSKTDEIIQTTPEVELRVFVTGFSRGAASARHFMNIVDEEWAHRYPGVDGHQPPKLRFYTLLYDTVSTNIGRRMKLGLPKSVNYSLHFVAMDEPRGLFPVDVDAVTALDNTADYYVSRIKTIYLPGAHSDIGMSYLGGVGDSYRMMNDILLAQLGFTSDRCFENSNNPMLDGKHDSRGLLDKLLQISGAGTVPKIVRKTRSVTSAELEPSEYRDIRDSNNRLAERNNNQWWVTSTTEYPTFGFKARKLGDENLKLMSVSDTLRSSVSFLEKNNKGETVFKFEYVAGGKNTLILPKQVAKKIKRNETSVDVTYMNIKTGRRYNFFVDNVWVDSIDFPLTKITKVNEFVGCSSFR
;
A
#
# COMPACT_ATOMS: atom_id res chain seq x y z
N MET A 1 -20.76 -10.14 -25.90
CA MET A 1 -20.34 -9.23 -24.83
C MET A 1 -19.94 -10.07 -23.63
N ALA A 2 -18.68 -10.49 -23.56
CA ALA A 2 -18.14 -11.09 -22.35
C ALA A 2 -17.74 -9.92 -21.43
N GLY A 3 -18.27 -9.87 -20.22
CA GLY A 3 -17.92 -8.84 -19.24
C GLY A 3 -16.42 -8.90 -18.96
N LEU A 4 -15.77 -7.74 -18.90
CA LEU A 4 -14.37 -7.62 -18.50
C LEU A 4 -14.21 -8.20 -17.10
N THR A 5 -13.33 -9.19 -16.95
CA THR A 5 -12.99 -9.80 -15.67
C THR A 5 -11.84 -9.03 -15.03
N GLY A 6 -12.13 -8.15 -14.07
CA GLY A 6 -11.18 -7.59 -13.13
C GLY A 6 -10.88 -8.50 -11.95
N CYS A 7 -10.17 -7.95 -10.97
CA CYS A 7 -9.82 -8.62 -9.72
C CYS A 7 -11.05 -9.07 -8.90
N SER A 8 -12.21 -8.41 -9.00
CA SER A 8 -13.43 -8.72 -8.25
C SER A 8 -14.39 -9.69 -8.98
N THR A 9 -14.34 -9.74 -10.32
CA THR A 9 -15.29 -10.47 -11.16
C THR A 9 -14.84 -11.89 -11.47
N ALA A 10 -13.55 -12.21 -11.26
CA ALA A 10 -13.05 -13.57 -11.17
C ALA A 10 -13.34 -14.19 -9.77
N GLN A 11 -14.61 -14.15 -9.33
CA GLN A 11 -15.07 -14.59 -7.99
C GLN A 11 -14.57 -15.99 -7.57
N PHE A 12 -14.21 -16.83 -8.55
CA PHE A 12 -13.61 -18.13 -8.31
C PHE A 12 -12.20 -18.06 -7.68
N PHE A 13 -11.38 -17.10 -8.11
CA PHE A 13 -9.96 -16.95 -7.72
C PHE A 13 -9.66 -15.69 -6.90
N SER A 14 -10.60 -14.75 -6.83
CA SER A 14 -10.40 -13.48 -6.15
C SER A 14 -11.73 -12.93 -5.62
N GLY A 15 -11.70 -12.38 -4.42
CA GLY A 15 -12.85 -11.83 -3.71
C GLY A 15 -12.71 -10.35 -3.38
N SER A 16 -13.82 -9.69 -3.07
CA SER A 16 -13.88 -8.28 -2.67
C SER A 16 -14.75 -8.10 -1.41
N THR A 17 -14.81 -9.11 -0.55
CA THR A 17 -15.67 -9.04 0.64
C THR A 17 -15.04 -8.08 1.65
N GLN A 18 -15.74 -6.99 1.97
CA GLN A 18 -15.32 -6.07 3.01
C GLN A 18 -15.33 -6.74 4.39
N ILE A 19 -14.25 -6.52 5.14
CA ILE A 19 -14.03 -6.99 6.50
C ILE A 19 -13.53 -5.83 7.36
N PRO A 20 -13.74 -5.86 8.68
CA PRO A 20 -13.32 -4.76 9.55
C PRO A 20 -11.80 -4.63 9.61
N ILE A 21 -11.36 -3.38 9.82
CA ILE A 21 -9.97 -3.05 10.19
C ILE A 21 -9.71 -3.56 11.61
N ALA A 22 -8.57 -4.24 11.78
CA ALA A 22 -8.16 -4.73 13.10
C ALA A 22 -7.61 -3.58 13.95
N PRO A 23 -7.70 -3.66 15.29
CA PRO A 23 -7.16 -2.64 16.20
C PRO A 23 -5.70 -2.27 15.94
N THR A 24 -4.85 -3.23 15.55
CA THR A 24 -3.44 -2.98 15.27
C THR A 24 -3.18 -2.33 13.92
N ASP A 25 -4.12 -2.43 12.98
CA ASP A 25 -3.92 -1.98 11.60
C ASP A 25 -3.79 -0.45 11.54
N THR A 26 -4.54 0.30 12.35
CA THR A 26 -4.45 1.77 12.38
C THR A 26 -3.04 2.23 12.76
N GLY A 27 -2.47 1.66 13.81
CA GLY A 27 -1.09 1.98 14.22
C GLY A 27 -0.05 1.61 13.16
N LEU A 28 -0.28 0.56 12.37
CA LEU A 28 0.59 0.19 11.23
C LEU A 28 0.50 1.20 10.10
N ILE A 29 -0.71 1.68 9.80
CA ILE A 29 -0.98 2.71 8.78
C ILE A 29 -0.32 4.03 9.19
N ASP A 30 -0.47 4.46 10.43
CA ASP A 30 0.16 5.68 10.94
C ASP A 30 1.69 5.59 10.93
N LYS A 31 2.22 4.42 11.31
CA LYS A 31 3.66 4.15 11.24
C LYS A 31 4.15 4.22 9.80
N ALA A 32 3.45 3.57 8.87
CA ALA A 32 3.77 3.61 7.46
C ALA A 32 3.83 5.06 6.94
N GLN A 33 2.84 5.89 7.30
CA GLN A 33 2.82 7.30 6.89
C GLN A 33 4.03 8.09 7.39
N ARG A 34 4.45 7.89 8.65
CA ARG A 34 5.66 8.52 9.20
C ARG A 34 6.95 8.01 8.57
N ASP A 35 6.93 6.75 8.13
CA ASP A 35 8.07 6.10 7.50
C ASP A 35 8.26 6.49 6.02
N MET A 36 7.28 7.13 5.39
CA MET A 36 7.36 7.61 4.02
C MET A 36 8.14 8.93 3.95
N VAL A 37 9.41 8.80 3.57
CA VAL A 37 10.27 9.93 3.21
C VAL A 37 10.79 9.69 1.80
N ALA A 38 10.56 10.65 0.92
CA ALA A 38 11.02 10.60 -0.47
C ALA A 38 11.85 11.85 -0.84
N PRO A 39 12.83 11.70 -1.76
CA PRO A 39 13.57 12.83 -2.30
C PRO A 39 12.71 13.61 -3.31
N ASN A 40 12.92 14.92 -3.45
CA ASN A 40 12.28 15.69 -4.52
C ASN A 40 13.08 15.57 -5.82
N ILE A 41 12.55 14.82 -6.79
CA ILE A 41 13.29 14.42 -7.99
C ILE A 41 13.10 15.36 -9.17
N GLN A 42 12.33 16.45 -9.01
CA GLN A 42 12.09 17.37 -10.12
C GLN A 42 13.37 18.07 -10.59
N PRO A 43 13.56 18.22 -11.91
CA PRO A 43 14.63 19.04 -12.44
C PRO A 43 14.52 20.50 -12.04
N GLU A 44 15.66 21.12 -11.72
CA GLU A 44 15.77 22.56 -11.47
C GLU A 44 16.82 23.19 -12.39
N ALA A 45 16.64 24.48 -12.71
CA ALA A 45 17.54 25.20 -13.64
C ALA A 45 19.00 25.31 -13.13
N GLY A 46 19.25 25.09 -11.84
CA GLY A 46 20.58 25.09 -11.22
C GLY A 46 21.19 23.70 -11.02
N ASP A 47 20.53 22.63 -11.46
CA ASP A 47 21.10 21.28 -11.35
C ASP A 47 22.41 21.19 -12.16
N SER A 48 23.47 20.67 -11.53
CA SER A 48 24.75 20.39 -12.16
C SER A 48 25.16 18.94 -11.86
N PRO A 49 25.18 18.05 -12.86
CA PRO A 49 24.76 18.30 -14.25
C PRO A 49 23.27 18.64 -14.41
N PRO A 50 22.86 19.25 -15.54
CA PRO A 50 21.44 19.45 -15.85
C PRO A 50 20.68 18.12 -15.79
N SER A 51 19.47 18.14 -15.24
CA SER A 51 18.67 16.92 -15.06
C SER A 51 17.43 16.90 -15.95
N LYS A 52 16.96 15.69 -16.27
CA LYS A 52 15.70 15.44 -17.00
C LYS A 52 14.94 14.30 -16.33
N ILE A 53 13.61 14.34 -16.40
CA ILE A 53 12.76 13.31 -15.83
C ILE A 53 11.90 12.63 -16.90
N ILE A 54 11.80 11.30 -16.84
CA ILE A 54 10.90 10.47 -17.66
C ILE A 54 10.17 9.49 -16.73
N SER A 55 8.88 9.26 -16.96
CA SER A 55 8.04 8.41 -16.11
C SER A 55 7.55 7.15 -16.83
N PHE A 56 7.66 5.99 -16.17
CA PHE A 56 7.21 4.68 -16.65
C PHE A 56 6.28 4.03 -15.63
N ALA A 57 5.13 3.56 -16.08
CA ALA A 57 4.08 3.00 -15.25
C ALA A 57 3.67 1.60 -15.75
N PHE A 58 3.82 0.57 -14.92
CA PHE A 58 3.59 -0.83 -15.28
C PHE A 58 2.42 -1.43 -14.48
N ASP A 59 1.26 -1.58 -15.11
CA ASP A 59 0.05 -1.99 -14.40
C ASP A 59 0.00 -3.49 -14.08
N GLY A 60 -0.81 -3.86 -13.09
CA GLY A 60 -0.97 -5.23 -12.64
C GLY A 60 -1.77 -6.10 -13.63
N THR A 61 -1.70 -7.42 -13.44
CA THR A 61 -2.44 -8.42 -14.23
C THR A 61 -3.91 -8.02 -14.44
N LEU A 62 -4.39 -8.09 -15.68
CA LEU A 62 -5.75 -7.73 -16.11
C LEU A 62 -6.15 -6.25 -15.90
N ASN A 63 -5.22 -5.36 -15.59
CA ASN A 63 -5.51 -3.94 -15.42
C ASN A 63 -5.12 -3.13 -16.67
N ASP A 64 -5.97 -2.17 -17.02
CA ASP A 64 -5.78 -1.21 -18.10
C ASP A 64 -6.56 0.06 -17.75
N LEU A 65 -5.91 1.23 -17.82
CA LEU A 65 -6.52 2.52 -17.52
C LEU A 65 -7.79 2.81 -18.35
N ASN A 66 -7.92 2.21 -19.53
CA ASN A 66 -9.06 2.41 -20.43
C ASN A 66 -10.13 1.31 -20.34
N ARG A 67 -9.86 0.20 -19.64
CA ARG A 67 -10.76 -0.97 -19.57
C ARG A 67 -10.95 -1.40 -18.12
N VAL A 68 -11.44 -0.47 -17.30
CA VAL A 68 -11.71 -0.68 -15.88
C VAL A 68 -13.11 -1.29 -15.67
N PRO A 69 -13.26 -2.38 -14.91
CA PRO A 69 -14.57 -2.92 -14.53
C PRO A 69 -15.43 -1.91 -13.77
N SER A 70 -16.76 -2.00 -13.89
CA SER A 70 -17.70 -1.03 -13.29
C SER A 70 -17.75 -1.08 -11.76
N ASP A 71 -17.33 -2.18 -11.16
CA ASP A 71 -17.28 -2.41 -9.72
C ASP A 71 -15.87 -2.21 -9.13
N GLU A 72 -14.95 -1.68 -9.94
CA GLU A 72 -13.58 -1.34 -9.58
C GLU A 72 -13.26 0.10 -10.00
N ARG A 73 -12.05 0.53 -9.67
CA ARG A 73 -11.46 1.79 -10.13
C ARG A 73 -10.06 1.54 -10.69
N PRO A 74 -9.50 2.47 -11.50
CA PRO A 74 -8.12 2.34 -11.98
C PRO A 74 -7.17 2.05 -10.82
N THR A 75 -6.18 1.20 -11.02
CA THR A 75 -5.18 0.88 -10.00
C THR A 75 -4.36 2.11 -9.60
N ILE A 76 -3.56 1.96 -8.56
CA ILE A 76 -2.62 2.99 -8.14
C ILE A 76 -1.62 3.36 -9.25
N VAL A 77 -1.24 2.41 -10.12
CA VAL A 77 -0.33 2.69 -11.24
C VAL A 77 -0.96 3.65 -12.23
N ALA A 78 -2.20 3.36 -12.66
CA ALA A 78 -2.94 4.24 -13.56
C ALA A 78 -3.21 5.61 -12.91
N TYR A 79 -3.51 5.63 -11.61
CA TYR A 79 -3.70 6.86 -10.84
C TYR A 79 -2.43 7.72 -10.80
N ILE A 80 -1.27 7.14 -10.49
CA ILE A 80 0.02 7.84 -10.47
C ILE A 80 0.39 8.33 -11.87
N ALA A 81 0.23 7.51 -12.91
CA ALA A 81 0.51 7.90 -14.29
C ALA A 81 -0.35 9.10 -14.76
N GLY A 82 -1.54 9.25 -14.19
CA GLY A 82 -2.40 10.41 -14.40
C GLY A 82 -1.90 11.70 -13.74
N LYS A 83 -1.07 11.60 -12.69
CA LYS A 83 -0.57 12.72 -11.87
C LYS A 83 0.87 13.12 -12.16
N THR A 84 1.68 12.23 -12.73
CA THR A 84 3.07 12.56 -13.08
C THR A 84 3.13 13.50 -14.29
N SER A 85 3.98 14.54 -14.18
CA SER A 85 4.27 15.48 -15.28
C SER A 85 5.38 14.97 -16.21
N GLY A 86 5.41 15.44 -17.47
CA GLY A 86 6.47 15.13 -18.44
C GLY A 86 6.16 13.95 -19.39
N PRO A 87 7.15 13.48 -20.18
CA PRO A 87 7.00 12.28 -21.00
C PRO A 87 6.66 11.07 -20.14
N ARG A 88 5.49 10.46 -20.41
CA ARG A 88 4.92 9.36 -19.63
C ARG A 88 4.65 8.16 -20.52
N HIS A 89 5.09 7.00 -20.07
CA HIS A 89 4.82 5.72 -20.72
C HIS A 89 4.00 4.86 -19.77
N TYR A 90 2.81 4.47 -20.22
CA TYR A 90 1.93 3.56 -19.48
C TYR A 90 1.85 2.23 -20.21
N TYR A 91 2.18 1.16 -19.49
CA TYR A 91 2.12 -0.20 -19.97
C TYR A 91 0.98 -0.91 -19.27
N ARG A 92 0.06 -1.43 -20.09
CA ARG A 92 -1.07 -2.22 -19.63
C ARG A 92 -0.58 -3.50 -18.94
N GLY A 93 -1.41 -4.00 -18.05
CA GLY A 93 -1.19 -5.23 -17.33
C GLY A 93 -1.03 -6.45 -18.22
N VAL A 94 -0.35 -7.45 -17.69
CA VAL A 94 -0.32 -8.81 -18.24
C VAL A 94 -1.75 -9.29 -18.50
N GLY A 95 -2.01 -9.85 -19.69
CA GLY A 95 -3.33 -10.28 -20.14
C GLY A 95 -4.14 -9.20 -20.89
N MET A 96 -3.61 -7.98 -21.02
CA MET A 96 -4.33 -6.84 -21.62
C MET A 96 -3.71 -6.34 -22.95
N GLN A 97 -2.85 -7.13 -23.59
CA GLN A 97 -2.10 -6.65 -24.76
C GLN A 97 -2.88 -6.65 -26.06
N ALA A 98 -3.89 -7.50 -26.16
CA ALA A 98 -4.85 -7.47 -27.26
C ALA A 98 -6.10 -6.65 -26.90
N LYS A 99 -6.98 -6.47 -27.88
CA LYS A 99 -8.31 -5.86 -27.68
C LYS A 99 -9.15 -6.65 -26.69
N ASP A 100 -9.04 -7.97 -26.76
CA ASP A 100 -9.69 -8.90 -25.84
C ASP A 100 -8.74 -9.29 -24.71
N VAL A 101 -9.32 -9.77 -23.60
CA VAL A 101 -8.58 -10.24 -22.42
C VAL A 101 -7.94 -11.59 -22.72
N ASP A 102 -6.63 -11.72 -22.45
CA ASP A 102 -5.88 -12.97 -22.55
C ASP A 102 -5.70 -13.58 -21.14
N ASN A 103 -6.58 -14.52 -20.80
CA ASN A 103 -6.54 -15.22 -19.52
C ASN A 103 -5.33 -16.17 -19.39
N LEU A 104 -4.78 -16.66 -20.51
CA LEU A 104 -3.60 -17.52 -20.49
C LEU A 104 -2.37 -16.69 -20.13
N ASP A 105 -2.22 -15.53 -20.77
CA ASP A 105 -1.20 -14.56 -20.41
C ASP A 105 -1.38 -14.06 -18.97
N ALA A 106 -2.60 -13.72 -18.55
CA ALA A 106 -2.90 -13.33 -17.17
C ALA A 106 -2.49 -14.41 -16.14
N ALA A 107 -2.70 -15.68 -16.46
CA ALA A 107 -2.32 -16.79 -15.59
C ALA A 107 -0.80 -17.02 -15.58
N LEU A 108 -0.16 -17.06 -16.75
CA LEU A 108 1.24 -17.51 -16.90
C LEU A 108 2.27 -16.38 -16.93
N GLY A 109 1.84 -15.13 -17.12
CA GLY A 109 2.71 -13.97 -17.16
C GLY A 109 3.48 -13.85 -18.47
N LEU A 110 2.91 -14.30 -19.60
CA LEU A 110 3.61 -14.48 -20.87
C LEU A 110 4.16 -13.19 -21.50
N SER A 111 3.53 -12.06 -21.25
CA SER A 111 3.93 -10.76 -21.78
C SER A 111 4.95 -10.01 -20.92
N MET A 112 5.25 -10.46 -19.70
CA MET A 112 6.02 -9.67 -18.72
C MET A 112 7.39 -9.19 -19.23
N GLU A 113 8.18 -10.08 -19.84
CA GLU A 113 9.49 -9.75 -20.42
C GLU A 113 9.34 -8.79 -21.61
N LYS A 114 8.38 -9.07 -22.51
CA LYS A 114 8.12 -8.22 -23.69
C LYS A 114 7.74 -6.79 -23.30
N ILE A 115 6.91 -6.61 -22.28
CA ILE A 115 6.55 -5.28 -21.75
C ILE A 115 7.81 -4.53 -21.29
N ALA A 116 8.71 -5.21 -20.57
CA ALA A 116 9.94 -4.60 -20.08
C ALA A 116 10.89 -4.21 -21.24
N GLU A 117 11.00 -5.06 -22.26
CA GLU A 117 11.81 -4.79 -23.46
C GLU A 117 11.25 -3.64 -24.31
N GLU A 118 9.92 -3.56 -24.47
CA GLU A 118 9.25 -2.41 -25.10
C GLU A 118 9.57 -1.12 -24.33
N ALA A 119 9.47 -1.15 -23.00
CA ALA A 119 9.81 0.00 -22.16
C ALA A 119 11.28 0.42 -22.23
N LYS A 120 12.20 -0.54 -22.33
CA LYS A 120 13.63 -0.28 -22.56
C LYS A 120 13.84 0.46 -23.88
N GLY A 121 13.20 -0.01 -24.96
CA GLY A 121 13.26 0.65 -26.27
C GLY A 121 12.79 2.10 -26.22
N ASP A 122 11.64 2.35 -25.58
CA ASP A 122 11.09 3.69 -25.40
C ASP A 122 12.04 4.60 -24.59
N LEU A 123 12.63 4.10 -23.51
CA LEU A 123 13.59 4.85 -22.71
C LEU A 123 14.83 5.24 -23.52
N PHE A 124 15.44 4.29 -24.23
CA PHE A 124 16.64 4.59 -25.02
C PHE A 124 16.35 5.52 -26.18
N SER A 125 15.22 5.35 -26.89
CA SER A 125 14.80 6.30 -27.92
C SER A 125 14.71 7.71 -27.36
N LYS A 126 14.10 7.89 -26.18
CA LYS A 126 13.96 9.22 -25.58
C LYS A 126 15.28 9.77 -25.04
N THR A 127 16.13 8.88 -24.53
CA THR A 127 17.46 9.24 -24.03
C THR A 127 18.36 9.75 -25.15
N ASP A 128 18.32 9.08 -26.31
CA ASP A 128 19.07 9.49 -27.51
C ASP A 128 18.69 10.91 -27.96
N GLU A 129 17.41 11.26 -27.92
CA GLU A 129 16.94 12.64 -28.19
C GLU A 129 17.49 13.66 -27.17
N ILE A 130 17.53 13.31 -25.88
CA ILE A 130 17.98 14.20 -24.82
C ILE A 130 19.48 14.46 -24.94
N ILE A 131 20.28 13.41 -25.09
CA ILE A 131 21.74 13.49 -25.10
C ILE A 131 22.26 14.33 -26.28
N GLN A 132 21.55 14.36 -27.41
CA GLN A 132 21.89 15.24 -28.54
C GLN A 132 21.92 16.73 -28.17
N THR A 133 21.14 17.13 -27.17
CA THR A 133 21.05 18.53 -26.71
C THR A 133 21.69 18.77 -25.34
N THR A 134 21.89 17.72 -24.55
CA THR A 134 22.46 17.77 -23.21
C THR A 134 23.32 16.52 -22.97
N PRO A 135 24.58 16.51 -23.46
CA PRO A 135 25.42 15.31 -23.43
C PRO A 135 25.71 14.79 -22.01
N GLU A 136 25.93 15.70 -21.06
CA GLU A 136 26.23 15.38 -19.66
C GLU A 136 24.97 15.41 -18.78
N VAL A 137 23.86 14.81 -19.22
CA VAL A 137 22.59 14.87 -18.47
C VAL A 137 22.56 13.90 -17.27
N GLU A 138 21.92 14.29 -16.17
CA GLU A 138 21.39 13.34 -15.19
C GLU A 138 19.95 12.97 -15.55
N LEU A 139 19.77 11.76 -16.08
CA LEU A 139 18.46 11.21 -16.40
C LEU A 139 17.85 10.53 -15.17
N ARG A 140 16.79 11.15 -14.64
CA ARG A 140 15.98 10.61 -13.56
C ARG A 140 14.79 9.87 -14.16
N VAL A 141 14.73 8.57 -13.95
CA VAL A 141 13.63 7.74 -14.44
C VAL A 141 12.74 7.36 -13.28
N PHE A 142 11.53 7.89 -13.27
CA PHE A 142 10.51 7.51 -12.29
C PHE A 142 9.79 6.26 -12.76
N VAL A 143 9.75 5.24 -11.92
CA VAL A 143 9.16 3.94 -12.26
C VAL A 143 8.11 3.57 -11.21
N THR A 144 6.91 3.26 -11.64
CA THR A 144 5.89 2.69 -10.76
C THR A 144 5.34 1.39 -11.32
N GLY A 145 5.03 0.43 -10.45
CA GLY A 145 4.42 -0.81 -10.89
C GLY A 145 3.66 -1.54 -9.80
N PHE A 146 2.64 -2.31 -10.20
CA PHE A 146 1.79 -3.09 -9.29
C PHE A 146 1.78 -4.57 -9.70
N SER A 147 1.81 -5.50 -8.74
CA SER A 147 1.66 -6.94 -8.98
C SER A 147 2.71 -7.48 -9.97
N ARG A 148 2.30 -8.16 -11.04
CA ARG A 148 3.17 -8.59 -12.15
C ARG A 148 3.77 -7.41 -12.91
N GLY A 149 3.09 -6.27 -12.98
CA GLY A 149 3.63 -5.03 -13.53
C GLY A 149 4.84 -4.52 -12.74
N ALA A 150 4.83 -4.65 -11.41
CA ALA A 150 6.01 -4.36 -10.59
C ALA A 150 7.17 -5.32 -10.90
N ALA A 151 6.88 -6.58 -11.25
CA ALA A 151 7.89 -7.55 -11.67
C ALA A 151 8.50 -7.15 -13.04
N SER A 152 7.67 -6.74 -14.00
CA SER A 152 8.11 -6.14 -15.27
C SER A 152 8.93 -4.87 -15.07
N ALA A 153 8.51 -3.99 -14.16
CA ALA A 153 9.24 -2.77 -13.80
C ALA A 153 10.64 -3.09 -13.25
N ARG A 154 10.75 -4.04 -12.32
CA ARG A 154 12.03 -4.52 -11.79
C ARG A 154 12.92 -5.07 -12.91
N HIS A 155 12.36 -5.90 -13.80
CA HIS A 155 13.13 -6.44 -14.92
C HIS A 155 13.59 -5.37 -15.91
N PHE A 156 12.71 -4.43 -16.27
CA PHE A 156 13.00 -3.26 -17.09
C PHE A 156 14.21 -2.48 -16.56
N MET A 157 14.23 -2.16 -15.27
CA MET A 157 15.34 -1.42 -14.69
C MET A 157 16.67 -2.19 -14.82
N ASN A 158 16.66 -3.51 -14.61
CA ASN A 158 17.88 -4.32 -14.74
C ASN A 158 18.42 -4.33 -16.18
N ILE A 159 17.55 -4.58 -17.17
CA ILE A 159 17.99 -4.66 -18.56
C ILE A 159 18.45 -3.29 -19.10
N VAL A 160 17.92 -2.19 -18.56
CA VAL A 160 18.44 -0.84 -18.86
C VAL A 160 19.81 -0.63 -18.21
N ASP A 161 19.96 -0.94 -16.91
CA ASP A 161 21.20 -0.75 -16.16
C ASP A 161 22.39 -1.47 -16.81
N GLU A 162 22.15 -2.71 -17.28
CA GLU A 162 23.16 -3.55 -17.93
C GLU A 162 23.65 -3.00 -19.27
N GLU A 163 22.77 -2.35 -20.03
CA GLU A 163 23.11 -1.79 -21.34
C GLU A 163 23.60 -0.33 -21.28
N TRP A 164 23.33 0.38 -20.18
CA TRP A 164 23.53 1.83 -20.08
C TRP A 164 24.97 2.26 -20.36
N ALA A 165 25.94 1.70 -19.64
CA ALA A 165 27.34 2.11 -19.74
C ALA A 165 27.95 1.77 -21.12
N HIS A 166 27.48 0.68 -21.75
CA HIS A 166 27.92 0.32 -23.09
C HIS A 166 27.33 1.25 -24.16
N ARG A 167 26.06 1.63 -24.00
CA ARG A 167 25.37 2.52 -24.95
C ARG A 167 25.85 3.97 -24.84
N TYR A 168 26.20 4.42 -23.64
CA TYR A 168 26.59 5.80 -23.35
C TYR A 168 27.94 5.88 -22.60
N PRO A 169 29.07 5.50 -23.22
CA PRO A 169 30.39 5.43 -22.57
C PRO A 169 31.02 6.81 -22.23
N GLY A 170 30.34 7.91 -22.55
CA GLY A 170 30.93 9.25 -22.61
C GLY A 170 31.62 9.48 -23.96
N VAL A 171 31.77 10.74 -24.36
CA VAL A 171 32.45 11.14 -25.60
C VAL A 171 33.50 12.18 -25.27
N ASP A 172 34.55 12.31 -26.10
CA ASP A 172 35.69 13.18 -25.82
C ASP A 172 35.25 14.60 -25.42
N GLY A 173 35.62 15.01 -24.20
CA GLY A 173 35.26 16.30 -23.62
C GLY A 173 34.00 16.32 -22.75
N HIS A 174 33.25 15.21 -22.67
CA HIS A 174 32.02 15.10 -21.88
C HIS A 174 31.98 13.85 -20.99
N GLN A 175 31.53 14.04 -19.74
CA GLN A 175 31.23 12.92 -18.85
C GLN A 175 30.05 12.09 -19.37
N PRO A 176 30.01 10.76 -19.10
CA PRO A 176 28.86 9.94 -19.45
C PRO A 176 27.59 10.43 -18.75
N PRO A 177 26.42 10.35 -19.40
CA PRO A 177 25.16 10.71 -18.79
C PRO A 177 24.86 9.77 -17.61
N LYS A 178 24.32 10.33 -16.53
CA LYS A 178 23.98 9.57 -15.32
C LYS A 178 22.56 9.03 -15.41
N LEU A 179 22.38 7.75 -15.07
CA LEU A 179 21.06 7.12 -14.92
C LEU A 179 20.71 6.97 -13.45
N ARG A 180 19.52 7.42 -13.06
CA ARG A 180 18.99 7.25 -11.70
C ARG A 180 17.53 6.83 -11.73
N PHE A 181 17.21 5.66 -11.19
CA PHE A 181 15.84 5.22 -10.99
C PHE A 181 15.30 5.62 -9.63
N TYR A 182 14.06 6.09 -9.62
CA TYR A 182 13.27 6.40 -8.42
C TYR A 182 11.95 5.65 -8.53
N THR A 183 11.64 4.78 -7.57
CA THR A 183 10.60 3.78 -7.77
C THR A 183 9.57 3.71 -6.65
N LEU A 184 8.31 3.54 -7.06
CA LEU A 184 7.19 3.19 -6.18
C LEU A 184 6.59 1.86 -6.65
N LEU A 185 6.87 0.79 -5.93
CA LEU A 185 6.43 -0.57 -6.26
C LEU A 185 5.31 -1.01 -5.30
N TYR A 186 4.32 -1.70 -5.84
CA TYR A 186 3.15 -2.15 -5.08
C TYR A 186 3.00 -3.67 -5.23
N ASP A 187 3.17 -4.36 -4.13
CA ASP A 187 2.92 -5.79 -3.93
C ASP A 187 3.40 -6.68 -5.08
N THR A 188 4.71 -6.60 -5.39
CA THR A 188 5.36 -7.35 -6.47
C THR A 188 5.06 -8.85 -6.40
N VAL A 189 4.44 -9.38 -7.46
CA VAL A 189 4.18 -10.81 -7.61
C VAL A 189 4.76 -11.26 -8.95
N SER A 190 5.84 -12.04 -8.92
CA SER A 190 6.33 -12.75 -10.11
C SER A 190 5.69 -14.13 -10.25
N THR A 191 5.42 -14.52 -11.49
CA THR A 191 5.08 -15.91 -11.84
C THR A 191 6.33 -16.63 -12.33
N ASN A 192 6.66 -17.75 -11.68
CA ASN A 192 7.94 -18.45 -11.83
C ASN A 192 7.95 -19.45 -13.01
N ILE A 193 7.15 -19.21 -14.04
CA ILE A 193 7.03 -20.15 -15.17
C ILE A 193 8.16 -19.88 -16.16
N GLY A 194 9.32 -20.48 -15.89
CA GLY A 194 10.42 -20.65 -16.85
C GLY A 194 11.10 -19.37 -17.36
N ARG A 195 10.81 -18.21 -16.76
CA ARG A 195 11.24 -16.88 -17.22
C ARG A 195 12.44 -16.38 -16.45
N ARG A 196 13.38 -15.73 -17.14
CA ARG A 196 14.62 -15.19 -16.56
C ARG A 196 14.43 -13.74 -16.10
N MET A 197 13.31 -13.48 -15.43
CA MET A 197 13.03 -12.16 -14.88
C MET A 197 14.08 -11.79 -13.84
N LYS A 198 14.71 -10.62 -14.01
CA LYS A 198 15.63 -10.05 -13.03
C LYS A 198 14.83 -9.20 -12.05
N LEU A 199 14.63 -9.72 -10.84
CA LEU A 199 13.71 -9.12 -9.85
C LEU A 199 14.41 -8.29 -8.77
N GLY A 200 15.72 -8.47 -8.58
CA GLY A 200 16.51 -7.58 -7.71
C GLY A 200 16.55 -6.16 -8.25
N LEU A 201 16.82 -5.16 -7.41
CA LEU A 201 16.99 -3.78 -7.87
C LEU A 201 18.42 -3.56 -8.36
N PRO A 202 18.63 -2.98 -9.55
CA PRO A 202 19.97 -2.73 -10.10
C PRO A 202 20.68 -1.56 -9.42
N LYS A 203 21.96 -1.36 -9.75
CA LYS A 203 22.81 -0.33 -9.12
C LYS A 203 22.30 1.09 -9.34
N SER A 204 21.77 1.38 -10.52
CA SER A 204 21.15 2.67 -10.87
C SER A 204 19.87 3.02 -10.09
N VAL A 205 19.33 2.12 -9.26
CA VAL A 205 18.21 2.48 -8.36
C VAL A 205 18.72 3.33 -7.21
N ASN A 206 18.37 4.61 -7.25
CA ASN A 206 18.67 5.60 -6.22
C ASN A 206 17.69 5.52 -5.04
N TYR A 207 16.42 5.29 -5.34
CA TYR A 207 15.36 5.24 -4.33
C TYR A 207 14.29 4.23 -4.73
N SER A 208 13.85 3.41 -3.79
CA SER A 208 12.79 2.44 -3.96
C SER A 208 11.95 2.35 -2.70
N LEU A 209 10.65 2.60 -2.87
CA LEU A 209 9.64 2.31 -1.87
C LEU A 209 8.77 1.17 -2.37
N HIS A 210 8.78 0.04 -1.65
CA HIS A 210 7.97 -1.12 -2.00
C HIS A 210 6.89 -1.35 -0.93
N PHE A 211 5.63 -1.17 -1.31
CA PHE A 211 4.48 -1.47 -0.47
C PHE A 211 4.08 -2.94 -0.58
N VAL A 212 3.85 -3.60 0.55
CA VAL A 212 3.54 -5.04 0.60
C VAL A 212 2.27 -5.29 1.41
N ALA A 213 1.37 -6.10 0.83
CA ALA A 213 0.11 -6.49 1.46
C ALA A 213 0.37 -7.50 2.58
N MET A 214 -0.07 -7.19 3.80
CA MET A 214 0.02 -8.07 4.96
C MET A 214 -1.07 -9.13 5.01
N ASP A 215 -2.23 -8.83 4.45
CA ASP A 215 -3.44 -9.65 4.59
C ASP A 215 -3.82 -10.37 3.29
N GLU A 216 -2.84 -10.70 2.45
CA GLU A 216 -3.05 -11.47 1.22
C GLU A 216 -2.88 -12.98 1.49
N PRO A 217 -3.97 -13.77 1.52
CA PRO A 217 -3.94 -15.18 1.90
C PRO A 217 -3.75 -16.14 0.71
N ARG A 218 -3.89 -15.68 -0.55
CA ARG A 218 -3.90 -16.58 -1.70
C ARG A 218 -2.52 -17.15 -1.97
N GLY A 219 -2.44 -18.48 -2.03
CA GLY A 219 -1.18 -19.21 -2.23
C GLY A 219 -0.50 -18.94 -3.58
N LEU A 220 -1.26 -18.50 -4.59
CA LEU A 220 -0.76 -18.13 -5.92
C LEU A 220 -0.23 -16.69 -6.02
N PHE A 221 -0.22 -15.94 -4.91
CA PHE A 221 0.27 -14.57 -4.83
C PHE A 221 1.49 -14.44 -3.91
N PRO A 222 2.57 -15.23 -4.09
CA PRO A 222 3.80 -15.02 -3.35
C PRO A 222 4.37 -13.63 -3.67
N VAL A 223 4.78 -12.90 -2.63
CA VAL A 223 5.38 -11.58 -2.78
C VAL A 223 6.89 -11.67 -2.91
N ASP A 224 7.45 -10.94 -3.87
CA ASP A 224 8.89 -10.74 -4.02
C ASP A 224 9.31 -9.51 -3.22
N VAL A 225 10.14 -9.70 -2.19
CA VAL A 225 10.57 -8.64 -1.24
C VAL A 225 12.07 -8.46 -1.32
N ASP A 226 12.51 -7.22 -1.32
CA ASP A 226 13.94 -6.87 -1.38
C ASP A 226 14.69 -7.39 -0.15
N ALA A 227 15.75 -8.15 -0.39
CA ALA A 227 16.69 -8.53 0.65
C ALA A 227 17.45 -7.28 1.11
N VAL A 228 17.44 -7.01 2.41
CA VAL A 228 18.23 -5.91 2.98
C VAL A 228 19.71 -6.30 2.94
N THR A 229 20.56 -5.48 2.32
CA THR A 229 22.00 -5.76 2.30
C THR A 229 22.66 -5.38 3.64
N ALA A 230 23.87 -5.88 3.90
CA ALA A 230 24.59 -5.56 5.13
C ALA A 230 24.89 -4.05 5.27
N LEU A 231 25.16 -3.36 4.15
CA LEU A 231 25.36 -1.91 4.16
C LEU A 231 24.04 -1.16 4.43
N ASP A 232 22.93 -1.58 3.82
CA ASP A 232 21.61 -0.95 4.07
C ASP A 232 21.22 -0.97 5.55
N ASN A 233 21.64 -2.00 6.30
CA ASN A 233 21.35 -2.16 7.73
C ASN A 233 22.23 -1.31 8.67
N THR A 234 23.33 -0.73 8.19
CA THR A 234 24.35 -0.10 9.05
C THR A 234 24.49 1.41 8.87
N ALA A 235 23.73 2.02 7.96
CA ALA A 235 23.86 3.43 7.66
C ALA A 235 22.77 4.30 8.31
N ASP A 236 23.21 5.37 8.95
CA ASP A 236 22.37 6.49 9.35
C ASP A 236 21.86 7.23 8.10
N TYR A 237 20.69 6.81 7.64
CA TYR A 237 20.03 7.40 6.48
C TYR A 237 18.88 8.31 6.89
N TYR A 238 18.92 9.55 6.39
CA TYR A 238 17.71 10.38 6.34
C TYR A 238 16.72 9.83 5.31
N VAL A 239 17.20 9.45 4.12
CA VAL A 239 16.44 8.75 3.07
C VAL A 239 17.14 7.46 2.66
N SER A 240 16.57 6.32 3.04
CA SER A 240 17.08 5.00 2.66
C SER A 240 16.91 4.74 1.15
N ARG A 241 17.91 4.09 0.52
CA ARG A 241 17.84 3.70 -0.90
C ARG A 241 16.70 2.71 -1.17
N ILE A 242 16.54 1.69 -0.34
CA ILE A 242 15.50 0.66 -0.49
C ILE A 242 14.73 0.58 0.83
N LYS A 243 13.40 0.74 0.75
CA LYS A 243 12.52 0.62 1.92
C LYS A 243 11.29 -0.19 1.55
N THR A 244 11.01 -1.23 2.34
CA THR A 244 9.75 -1.99 2.25
C THR A 244 8.80 -1.52 3.34
N ILE A 245 7.58 -1.14 2.96
CA ILE A 245 6.49 -0.78 3.87
C ILE A 245 5.42 -1.86 3.80
N TYR A 246 5.11 -2.44 4.95
CA TYR A 246 4.02 -3.40 5.08
C TYR A 246 2.75 -2.68 5.48
N LEU A 247 1.68 -2.90 4.73
CA LEU A 247 0.38 -2.27 4.94
C LEU A 247 -0.70 -3.34 5.15
N PRO A 248 -1.66 -3.09 6.06
CA PRO A 248 -2.88 -3.88 6.16
C PRO A 248 -3.65 -3.97 4.83
N GLY A 249 -4.49 -4.99 4.70
CA GLY A 249 -5.26 -5.24 3.49
C GLY A 249 -4.60 -6.24 2.54
N ALA A 250 -5.40 -6.72 1.60
CA ALA A 250 -5.01 -7.72 0.62
C ALA A 250 -4.32 -7.09 -0.61
N HIS A 251 -3.91 -7.92 -1.58
CA HIS A 251 -3.17 -7.49 -2.77
C HIS A 251 -3.77 -6.26 -3.46
N SER A 252 -5.09 -6.26 -3.68
CA SER A 252 -5.80 -5.20 -4.39
C SER A 252 -6.18 -4.00 -3.49
N ASP A 253 -6.08 -4.13 -2.16
CA ASP A 253 -6.09 -2.96 -1.26
C ASP A 253 -4.83 -2.13 -1.49
N ILE A 254 -3.67 -2.79 -1.62
CA ILE A 254 -2.37 -2.15 -1.93
C ILE A 254 -2.32 -1.64 -3.37
N GLY A 255 -2.93 -2.37 -4.31
CA GLY A 255 -3.17 -1.91 -5.68
C GLY A 255 -4.22 -0.79 -5.78
N MET A 256 -4.96 -0.52 -4.70
CA MET A 256 -5.98 0.52 -4.55
C MET A 256 -7.07 0.47 -5.63
N SER A 257 -7.45 -0.74 -6.07
CA SER A 257 -8.40 -0.96 -7.17
C SER A 257 -9.84 -1.21 -6.70
N TYR A 258 -10.06 -1.53 -5.42
CA TYR A 258 -11.41 -1.55 -4.84
C TYR A 258 -12.02 -0.15 -4.76
N LEU A 259 -13.34 -0.05 -4.93
CA LEU A 259 -14.07 1.23 -4.97
C LEU A 259 -14.05 2.03 -3.66
N GLY A 260 -13.81 1.40 -2.51
CA GLY A 260 -13.71 2.06 -1.20
C GLY A 260 -12.92 1.20 -0.23
N GLY A 261 -12.81 1.64 1.03
CA GLY A 261 -12.04 0.95 2.08
C GLY A 261 -10.63 1.50 2.24
N VAL A 262 -9.78 0.76 2.97
CA VAL A 262 -8.44 1.16 3.40
C VAL A 262 -7.53 1.68 2.27
N GLY A 263 -7.74 1.23 1.03
CA GLY A 263 -7.03 1.71 -0.14
C GLY A 263 -7.16 3.22 -0.39
N ASP A 264 -8.21 3.89 0.10
CA ASP A 264 -8.34 5.36 0.01
C ASP A 264 -7.35 6.10 0.89
N SER A 265 -7.02 5.53 2.06
CA SER A 265 -5.93 6.06 2.88
C SER A 265 -4.60 5.91 2.16
N TYR A 266 -4.39 4.80 1.44
CA TYR A 266 -3.14 4.57 0.71
C TYR A 266 -3.01 5.45 -0.54
N ARG A 267 -4.13 5.85 -1.15
CA ARG A 267 -4.11 6.89 -2.20
C ARG A 267 -3.67 8.23 -1.65
N MET A 268 -4.21 8.64 -0.50
CA MET A 268 -3.80 9.88 0.17
C MET A 268 -2.31 9.84 0.55
N MET A 269 -1.83 8.71 1.06
CA MET A 269 -0.40 8.49 1.31
C MET A 269 0.46 8.65 0.06
N ASN A 270 0.00 8.11 -1.07
CA ASN A 270 0.68 8.30 -2.34
C ASN A 270 0.63 9.74 -2.85
N ASP A 271 -0.44 10.46 -2.61
CA ASP A 271 -0.51 11.87 -2.98
C ASP A 271 0.54 12.70 -2.21
N ILE A 272 0.75 12.39 -0.93
CA ILE A 272 1.85 12.96 -0.14
C ILE A 272 3.21 12.57 -0.72
N LEU A 273 3.40 11.30 -1.11
CA LEU A 273 4.65 10.86 -1.75
C LEU A 273 4.90 11.55 -3.08
N LEU A 274 3.87 11.70 -3.91
CA LEU A 274 3.98 12.42 -5.18
C LEU A 274 4.32 13.89 -4.95
N ALA A 275 3.82 14.51 -3.88
CA ALA A 275 4.21 15.86 -3.47
C ALA A 275 5.69 15.90 -3.05
N GLN A 276 6.13 14.96 -2.21
CA GLN A 276 7.54 14.84 -1.79
C GLN A 276 8.48 14.59 -2.97
N LEU A 277 8.06 13.81 -3.98
CA LEU A 277 8.77 13.58 -5.24
C LEU A 277 8.72 14.80 -6.18
N GLY A 278 7.93 15.82 -5.85
CA GLY A 278 7.75 17.05 -6.61
C GLY A 278 6.81 16.94 -7.82
N PHE A 279 6.05 15.85 -7.95
CA PHE A 279 5.08 15.69 -9.05
C PHE A 279 3.81 16.51 -8.90
N THR A 280 3.49 16.94 -7.68
CA THR A 280 2.38 17.88 -7.42
C THR A 280 2.85 19.02 -6.51
N SER A 281 2.25 20.19 -6.71
CA SER A 281 2.38 21.35 -5.81
C SER A 281 1.30 21.39 -4.72
N ASP A 282 0.38 20.41 -4.72
CA ASP A 282 -0.67 20.30 -3.72
C ASP A 282 -0.06 20.17 -2.31
N ARG A 283 -0.63 20.90 -1.35
CA ARG A 283 -0.18 20.93 0.05
C ARG A 283 -1.21 20.45 1.06
N CYS A 284 -2.41 20.12 0.58
CA CYS A 284 -3.51 19.70 1.42
C CYS A 284 -4.17 18.48 0.81
N PHE A 285 -4.17 17.38 1.57
CA PHE A 285 -4.72 16.10 1.16
C PHE A 285 -5.81 15.72 2.15
N GLU A 286 -7.03 15.53 1.65
CA GLU A 286 -8.20 15.32 2.47
C GLU A 286 -9.03 14.16 1.95
N ASN A 287 -9.41 13.28 2.88
CA ASN A 287 -10.43 12.27 2.66
C ASN A 287 -11.68 12.70 3.42
N SER A 288 -12.74 13.08 2.69
CA SER A 288 -14.01 13.53 3.26
C SER A 288 -14.77 12.43 4.01
N ASN A 289 -14.44 11.17 3.76
CA ASN A 289 -14.90 10.01 4.51
C ASN A 289 -13.71 9.34 5.20
N ASN A 290 -13.92 8.72 6.37
CA ASN A 290 -12.87 7.91 7.01
C ASN A 290 -12.78 6.53 6.34
N PRO A 291 -11.70 6.22 5.59
CA PRO A 291 -11.57 4.95 4.89
C PRO A 291 -11.49 3.73 5.82
N MET A 292 -11.06 3.92 7.07
CA MET A 292 -11.01 2.84 8.06
C MET A 292 -12.39 2.33 8.42
N LEU A 293 -13.42 3.18 8.30
CA LEU A 293 -14.80 2.77 8.53
C LEU A 293 -15.34 1.93 7.38
N ASP A 294 -14.76 1.98 6.19
CA ASP A 294 -15.23 1.19 5.05
C ASP A 294 -14.52 -0.18 4.98
N GLY A 295 -13.63 -0.47 5.94
CA GLY A 295 -12.98 -1.76 6.09
C GLY A 295 -11.79 -1.98 5.15
N LYS A 296 -11.25 -3.21 5.18
CA LYS A 296 -10.32 -3.77 4.20
C LYS A 296 -10.99 -4.96 3.49
N HIS A 297 -10.32 -5.61 2.55
CA HIS A 297 -10.96 -6.68 1.76
C HIS A 297 -10.35 -8.06 2.01
N ASP A 298 -11.22 -9.07 2.11
CA ASP A 298 -10.84 -10.48 2.01
C ASP A 298 -10.77 -10.87 0.53
N SER A 299 -9.55 -11.05 0.03
CA SER A 299 -9.27 -11.35 -1.37
C SER A 299 -9.52 -12.82 -1.77
N ARG A 300 -9.93 -13.68 -0.84
CA ARG A 300 -10.19 -15.10 -1.13
C ARG A 300 -11.35 -15.28 -2.11
N GLY A 301 -11.07 -16.00 -3.18
CA GLY A 301 -12.09 -16.51 -4.11
C GLY A 301 -12.84 -17.71 -3.53
N LEU A 302 -13.78 -18.25 -4.32
CA LEU A 302 -14.52 -19.46 -3.97
C LEU A 302 -13.59 -20.66 -3.73
N LEU A 303 -12.53 -20.80 -4.53
CA LEU A 303 -11.57 -21.90 -4.40
C LEU A 303 -10.81 -21.84 -3.07
N ASP A 304 -10.32 -20.67 -2.68
CA ASP A 304 -9.59 -20.50 -1.41
C ASP A 304 -10.48 -20.81 -0.20
N LYS A 305 -11.75 -20.41 -0.27
CA LYS A 305 -12.76 -20.69 0.75
C LYS A 305 -13.08 -22.19 0.82
N LEU A 306 -13.17 -22.88 -0.32
CA LEU A 306 -13.36 -24.33 -0.40
C LEU A 306 -12.16 -25.08 0.20
N LEU A 307 -10.95 -24.60 -0.07
CA LEU A 307 -9.69 -25.12 0.50
C LEU A 307 -9.46 -24.71 1.96
N GLN A 308 -10.41 -24.00 2.58
CA GLN A 308 -10.35 -23.54 3.97
C GLN A 308 -9.09 -22.71 4.30
N ILE A 309 -8.57 -21.98 3.32
CA ILE A 309 -7.47 -21.04 3.53
C ILE A 309 -7.94 -19.96 4.51
N SER A 310 -7.19 -19.72 5.58
CA SER A 310 -7.52 -18.70 6.59
C SER A 310 -7.68 -17.32 5.96
N GLY A 311 -8.73 -16.60 6.33
CA GLY A 311 -9.00 -15.24 5.87
C GLY A 311 -8.40 -14.19 6.78
N ALA A 312 -8.15 -13.01 6.23
CA ALA A 312 -7.77 -11.84 7.01
C ALA A 312 -8.76 -11.59 8.16
N GLY A 313 -8.23 -11.23 9.33
CA GLY A 313 -9.01 -11.04 10.56
C GLY A 313 -9.46 -12.33 11.28
N THR A 314 -9.47 -13.49 10.61
CA THR A 314 -9.83 -14.78 11.25
C THR A 314 -8.68 -15.44 12.02
N VAL A 315 -7.46 -14.93 11.80
CA VAL A 315 -6.23 -15.34 12.48
C VAL A 315 -5.45 -14.07 12.86
N PRO A 316 -4.54 -14.13 13.88
CA PRO A 316 -3.76 -12.96 14.29
C PRO A 316 -2.86 -12.40 13.19
N LYS A 317 -2.39 -13.27 12.28
CA LYS A 317 -1.52 -12.92 11.16
C LYS A 317 -1.70 -13.90 10.02
N ILE A 318 -1.80 -13.39 8.79
CA ILE A 318 -1.76 -14.20 7.58
C ILE A 318 -0.30 -14.58 7.29
N VAL A 319 -0.08 -15.88 7.06
CA VAL A 319 1.24 -16.39 6.63
C VAL A 319 1.26 -16.42 5.11
N ARG A 320 1.78 -15.34 4.52
CA ARG A 320 1.98 -15.24 3.08
C ARG A 320 3.33 -15.81 2.68
N LYS A 321 3.39 -16.51 1.54
CA LYS A 321 4.66 -16.94 0.94
C LYS A 321 5.44 -15.72 0.46
N THR A 322 6.66 -15.56 0.94
CA THR A 322 7.59 -14.51 0.52
C THR A 322 8.77 -15.11 -0.20
N ARG A 323 9.25 -14.44 -1.25
CA ARG A 323 10.51 -14.72 -1.92
C ARG A 323 11.43 -13.53 -1.71
N SER A 324 12.61 -13.80 -1.15
CA SER A 324 13.64 -12.77 -1.01
C SER A 324 14.32 -12.58 -2.37
N VAL A 325 14.42 -11.34 -2.84
CA VAL A 325 15.14 -10.99 -4.07
C VAL A 325 16.35 -10.14 -3.73
N THR A 326 17.52 -10.56 -4.20
CA THR A 326 18.78 -9.87 -3.90
C THR A 326 18.99 -8.71 -4.87
N SER A 327 19.08 -7.50 -4.33
CA SER A 327 19.48 -6.30 -5.09
C SER A 327 20.97 -6.30 -5.40
N ALA A 328 21.37 -5.56 -6.43
CA ALA A 328 22.76 -5.43 -6.81
C ALA A 328 23.59 -4.80 -5.66
N GLU A 329 24.75 -5.41 -5.38
CA GLU A 329 25.73 -4.89 -4.43
C GLU A 329 26.33 -3.58 -4.95
N LEU A 330 26.51 -2.61 -4.05
CA LEU A 330 27.11 -1.32 -4.35
C LEU A 330 28.53 -1.24 -3.81
N GLU A 331 29.42 -0.67 -4.61
CA GLU A 331 30.71 -0.20 -4.13
C GLU A 331 30.52 0.97 -3.15
N PRO A 332 31.46 1.19 -2.20
CA PRO A 332 31.35 2.28 -1.23
C PRO A 332 31.23 3.68 -1.87
N SER A 333 31.78 3.90 -3.07
CA SER A 333 31.64 5.15 -3.83
C SER A 333 30.24 5.33 -4.41
N GLU A 334 29.67 4.27 -5.00
CA GLU A 334 28.30 4.25 -5.55
C GLU A 334 27.29 4.53 -4.43
N TYR A 335 27.51 3.92 -3.26
CA TYR A 335 26.70 4.12 -2.07
C TYR A 335 26.69 5.58 -1.58
N ARG A 336 27.88 6.22 -1.51
CA ARG A 336 28.00 7.62 -1.13
C ARG A 336 27.32 8.54 -2.14
N ASP A 337 27.51 8.31 -3.44
CA ASP A 337 26.86 9.08 -4.49
C ASP A 337 25.32 9.03 -4.38
N ILE A 338 24.74 7.84 -4.19
CA ILE A 338 23.29 7.70 -4.01
C ILE A 338 22.81 8.42 -2.76
N ARG A 339 23.50 8.23 -1.63
CA ARG A 339 23.14 8.87 -0.35
C ARG A 339 23.17 10.39 -0.46
N ASP A 340 24.28 10.94 -0.97
CA ASP A 340 24.50 12.38 -1.03
C ASP A 340 23.51 13.02 -2.02
N SER A 341 23.21 12.33 -3.12
CA SER A 341 22.14 12.73 -4.05
C SER A 341 20.77 12.73 -3.39
N ASN A 342 20.38 11.64 -2.71
CA ASN A 342 19.07 11.55 -2.06
C ASN A 342 18.90 12.58 -0.94
N ASN A 343 19.93 12.81 -0.12
CA ASN A 343 19.90 13.81 0.94
C ASN A 343 19.71 15.22 0.37
N ARG A 344 20.51 15.60 -0.64
CA ARG A 344 20.39 16.90 -1.32
C ARG A 344 18.99 17.10 -1.93
N LEU A 345 18.43 16.07 -2.57
CA LEU A 345 17.09 16.14 -3.14
C LEU A 345 15.99 16.15 -2.06
N ALA A 346 16.20 15.50 -0.92
CA ALA A 346 15.26 15.50 0.20
C ALA A 346 15.24 16.84 0.96
N GLU A 347 16.37 17.54 1.03
CA GLU A 347 16.44 18.88 1.64
C GLU A 347 15.50 19.90 0.97
N ARG A 348 15.15 19.70 -0.31
CA ARG A 348 14.15 20.49 -1.03
C ARG A 348 12.75 20.42 -0.41
N ASN A 349 12.48 19.35 0.34
CA ASN A 349 11.22 19.17 1.06
C ASN A 349 11.20 19.85 2.43
N ASN A 350 12.33 20.36 2.96
CA ASN A 350 12.41 20.95 4.29
C ASN A 350 11.49 22.17 4.49
N ASN A 351 11.20 22.90 3.41
CA ASN A 351 10.29 24.06 3.43
C ASN A 351 8.87 23.73 2.93
N GLN A 352 8.60 22.46 2.65
CA GLN A 352 7.27 21.99 2.27
C GLN A 352 6.55 21.47 3.50
N TRP A 353 5.38 22.06 3.76
CA TRP A 353 4.45 21.54 4.75
C TRP A 353 3.25 20.93 4.01
N TRP A 354 2.77 19.81 4.51
CA TRP A 354 1.54 19.19 4.07
C TRP A 354 0.57 19.06 5.24
N VAL A 355 -0.70 19.32 4.97
CA VAL A 355 -1.78 19.09 5.92
C VAL A 355 -2.56 17.87 5.47
N THR A 356 -2.70 16.90 6.36
CA THR A 356 -3.62 15.77 6.18
C THR A 356 -4.78 15.92 7.15
N SER A 357 -6.00 15.90 6.64
CA SER A 357 -7.20 15.85 7.45
C SER A 357 -7.87 14.49 7.29
N THR A 358 -7.98 13.74 8.38
CA THR A 358 -8.77 12.51 8.44
C THR A 358 -9.61 12.49 9.71
N THR A 359 -10.84 11.98 9.62
CA THR A 359 -11.70 11.82 10.79
C THR A 359 -11.39 10.49 11.46
N GLU A 360 -10.67 10.47 12.58
CA GLU A 360 -10.39 9.22 13.30
C GLU A 360 -11.57 8.79 14.20
N TYR A 361 -11.87 7.50 14.19
CA TYR A 361 -12.77 6.88 15.17
C TYR A 361 -11.92 5.96 16.04
N PRO A 362 -11.58 6.37 17.27
CA PRO A 362 -10.66 5.60 18.08
C PRO A 362 -11.29 4.25 18.44
N THR A 363 -10.49 3.19 18.28
CA THR A 363 -10.79 1.88 18.84
C THR A 363 -11.01 2.03 20.34
N PHE A 364 -12.02 1.36 20.87
CA PHE A 364 -12.23 1.27 22.32
C PHE A 364 -12.32 -0.19 22.72
N GLY A 365 -11.98 -0.48 23.97
CA GLY A 365 -11.91 -1.86 24.40
C GLY A 365 -11.56 -2.00 25.87
N PHE A 366 -11.29 -3.23 26.25
CA PHE A 366 -10.89 -3.57 27.60
C PHE A 366 -10.05 -4.82 27.64
N LYS A 367 -9.28 -4.95 28.72
CA LYS A 367 -8.62 -6.20 29.08
C LYS A 367 -9.43 -6.89 30.16
N ALA A 368 -9.68 -8.18 29.97
CA ALA A 368 -10.40 -9.00 30.95
C ALA A 368 -9.74 -10.36 31.12
N ARG A 369 -10.11 -11.03 32.21
CA ARG A 369 -9.76 -12.43 32.45
C ARG A 369 -10.93 -13.19 33.05
N LYS A 370 -10.92 -14.50 32.84
CA LYS A 370 -11.91 -15.43 33.36
C LYS A 370 -11.57 -15.86 34.80
N LEU A 371 -12.48 -15.65 35.75
CA LEU A 371 -12.35 -16.05 37.16
C LEU A 371 -12.93 -17.46 37.47
N GLY A 372 -13.76 -17.98 36.57
CA GLY A 372 -14.48 -19.26 36.66
C GLY A 372 -15.28 -19.46 35.38
N ASP A 373 -16.16 -20.46 35.27
CA ASP A 373 -16.75 -20.81 33.96
C ASP A 373 -17.61 -19.71 33.31
N GLU A 374 -18.16 -18.78 34.09
CA GLU A 374 -19.02 -17.70 33.58
C GLU A 374 -18.67 -16.28 34.06
N ASN A 375 -17.72 -16.16 35.01
CA ASN A 375 -17.38 -14.88 35.62
C ASN A 375 -16.15 -14.25 34.96
N LEU A 376 -16.29 -12.99 34.56
CA LEU A 376 -15.23 -12.20 33.94
C LEU A 376 -14.84 -11.06 34.87
N LYS A 377 -13.54 -10.83 35.02
CA LYS A 377 -12.97 -9.69 35.74
C LYS A 377 -12.39 -8.71 34.75
N LEU A 378 -12.86 -7.47 34.81
CA LEU A 378 -12.24 -6.34 34.12
C LEU A 378 -10.88 -6.04 34.77
N MET A 379 -9.85 -5.90 33.94
CA MET A 379 -8.48 -5.62 34.36
C MET A 379 -8.11 -4.17 34.06
N SER A 380 -8.40 -3.71 32.84
CA SER A 380 -8.20 -2.34 32.39
C SER A 380 -9.12 -2.03 31.22
N VAL A 381 -9.20 -0.75 30.86
CA VAL A 381 -9.92 -0.25 29.68
C VAL A 381 -8.96 0.56 28.79
N SER A 382 -9.32 0.77 27.53
CA SER A 382 -8.58 1.67 26.64
C SER A 382 -8.58 3.11 27.17
N ASP A 383 -7.56 3.90 26.81
CA ASP A 383 -7.39 5.30 27.29
C ASP A 383 -8.53 6.24 26.88
N THR A 384 -9.32 5.84 25.89
CA THR A 384 -10.54 6.52 25.45
C THR A 384 -11.69 6.41 26.46
N LEU A 385 -11.58 5.52 27.45
CA LEU A 385 -12.62 5.19 28.42
C LEU A 385 -12.20 5.54 29.86
N ARG A 386 -13.17 5.93 30.68
CA ARG A 386 -12.97 6.18 32.12
C ARG A 386 -12.96 4.87 32.90
N SER A 387 -11.79 4.47 33.40
CA SER A 387 -11.61 3.23 34.16
C SER A 387 -12.45 3.18 35.44
N SER A 388 -12.65 4.31 36.13
CA SER A 388 -13.36 4.39 37.42
C SER A 388 -14.84 4.03 37.37
N VAL A 389 -15.45 4.09 36.19
CA VAL A 389 -16.89 3.84 35.98
C VAL A 389 -17.16 2.72 34.98
N SER A 390 -16.10 2.08 34.48
CA SER A 390 -16.21 0.97 33.54
C SER A 390 -16.16 -0.36 34.28
N PHE A 391 -17.08 -1.27 33.96
CA PHE A 391 -17.14 -2.59 34.60
C PHE A 391 -17.89 -3.61 33.73
N LEU A 392 -17.63 -4.89 34.02
CA LEU A 392 -18.33 -6.03 33.42
C LEU A 392 -19.33 -6.60 34.43
N GLU A 393 -20.55 -6.87 33.99
CA GLU A 393 -21.58 -7.51 34.80
C GLU A 393 -22.42 -8.50 33.98
N LYS A 394 -23.30 -9.23 34.65
CA LYS A 394 -24.35 -10.03 34.02
C LYS A 394 -25.67 -9.28 34.09
N ASN A 395 -26.38 -9.17 32.97
CA ASN A 395 -27.75 -8.67 32.99
C ASN A 395 -28.74 -9.74 33.48
N ASN A 396 -30.01 -9.37 33.59
CA ASN A 396 -31.10 -10.27 34.02
C ASN A 396 -31.30 -11.50 33.13
N LYS A 397 -30.71 -11.52 31.93
CA LYS A 397 -30.75 -12.64 30.98
C LYS A 397 -29.47 -13.49 31.01
N GLY A 398 -28.55 -13.21 31.93
CA GLY A 398 -27.25 -13.90 32.04
C GLY A 398 -26.24 -13.50 30.95
N GLU A 399 -26.52 -12.46 30.19
CA GLU A 399 -25.61 -11.96 29.14
C GLU A 399 -24.54 -11.08 29.79
N THR A 400 -23.32 -11.17 29.27
CA THR A 400 -22.24 -10.31 29.73
C THR A 400 -22.44 -8.92 29.15
N VAL A 401 -22.46 -7.91 30.02
CA VAL A 401 -22.61 -6.50 29.66
C VAL A 401 -21.36 -5.74 30.05
N PHE A 402 -20.85 -4.95 29.11
CA PHE A 402 -19.81 -3.97 29.34
C PHE A 402 -20.45 -2.59 29.50
N LYS A 403 -20.38 -2.05 30.71
CA LYS A 403 -20.77 -0.67 31.01
C LYS A 403 -19.53 0.18 31.00
N PHE A 404 -19.56 1.30 30.30
CA PHE A 404 -18.41 2.19 30.14
C PHE A 404 -18.84 3.64 29.92
N GLU A 405 -17.89 4.55 30.09
CA GLU A 405 -18.07 5.97 29.78
C GLU A 405 -16.82 6.48 29.06
N TYR A 406 -17.01 7.23 27.99
CA TYR A 406 -15.89 7.88 27.30
C TYR A 406 -15.25 8.95 28.21
N VAL A 407 -13.98 9.25 27.99
CA VAL A 407 -13.33 10.39 28.68
C VAL A 407 -14.07 11.69 28.38
N ALA A 408 -14.61 11.85 27.16
CA ALA A 408 -15.46 12.97 26.77
C ALA A 408 -16.86 12.99 27.44
N GLY A 409 -17.20 11.96 28.23
CA GLY A 409 -18.48 11.78 28.90
C GLY A 409 -19.46 10.91 28.13
N GLY A 410 -20.56 10.54 28.81
CA GLY A 410 -21.63 9.74 28.23
C GLY A 410 -21.55 8.27 28.64
N LYS A 411 -22.55 7.82 29.40
CA LYS A 411 -22.65 6.44 29.89
C LYS A 411 -23.22 5.55 28.80
N ASN A 412 -22.48 4.49 28.49
CA ASN A 412 -22.79 3.55 27.44
C ASN A 412 -22.91 2.13 28.01
N THR A 413 -23.66 1.29 27.32
CA THR A 413 -23.86 -0.11 27.69
C THR A 413 -23.79 -0.95 26.43
N LEU A 414 -22.92 -1.94 26.42
CA LEU A 414 -22.70 -2.85 25.30
C LEU A 414 -22.90 -4.29 25.76
N ILE A 415 -23.85 -4.99 25.15
CA ILE A 415 -24.03 -6.42 25.37
C ILE A 415 -22.97 -7.14 24.55
N LEU A 416 -22.12 -7.93 25.20
CA LEU A 416 -21.08 -8.68 24.51
C LEU A 416 -21.68 -9.92 23.84
N PRO A 417 -21.35 -10.17 22.55
CA PRO A 417 -21.74 -11.42 21.91
C PRO A 417 -21.24 -12.63 22.69
N LYS A 418 -22.05 -13.69 22.71
CA LYS A 418 -21.71 -14.93 23.45
C LYS A 418 -20.36 -15.51 23.01
N GLN A 419 -20.03 -15.41 21.73
CA GLN A 419 -18.76 -15.93 21.19
C GLN A 419 -17.55 -15.13 21.69
N VAL A 420 -17.68 -13.80 21.82
CA VAL A 420 -16.66 -12.92 22.37
C VAL A 420 -16.39 -13.28 23.84
N ALA A 421 -17.44 -13.37 24.65
CA ALA A 421 -17.31 -13.72 26.06
C ALA A 421 -16.68 -15.11 26.27
N LYS A 422 -16.99 -16.08 25.40
CA LYS A 422 -16.40 -17.43 25.44
C LYS A 422 -14.91 -17.47 25.09
N LYS A 423 -14.42 -16.52 24.28
CA LYS A 423 -13.02 -16.44 23.86
C LYS A 423 -12.11 -15.80 24.91
N ILE A 424 -12.66 -15.17 25.96
CA ILE A 424 -11.88 -14.62 27.08
C ILE A 424 -11.30 -15.76 27.92
N LYS A 425 -9.97 -15.73 28.08
CA LYS A 425 -9.18 -16.78 28.73
C LYS A 425 -8.98 -16.51 30.22
N ARG A 426 -8.38 -17.47 30.95
CA ARG A 426 -8.03 -17.30 32.38
C ARG A 426 -6.87 -16.31 32.59
N ASN A 427 -5.97 -16.23 31.62
CA ASN A 427 -4.99 -15.15 31.52
C ASN A 427 -5.64 -13.88 30.95
N GLU A 428 -4.90 -12.77 31.02
CA GLU A 428 -5.32 -11.50 30.42
C GLU A 428 -5.60 -11.68 28.93
N THR A 429 -6.77 -11.18 28.49
CA THR A 429 -7.25 -11.20 27.11
C THR A 429 -7.68 -9.79 26.72
N SER A 430 -7.28 -9.31 25.54
CA SER A 430 -7.77 -8.04 24.99
C SER A 430 -9.11 -8.25 24.29
N VAL A 431 -10.07 -7.36 24.53
CA VAL A 431 -11.33 -7.28 23.79
C VAL A 431 -11.47 -5.87 23.25
N ASP A 432 -11.40 -5.74 21.94
CA ASP A 432 -11.39 -4.46 21.24
C ASP A 432 -12.61 -4.36 20.32
N VAL A 433 -13.12 -3.14 20.16
CA VAL A 433 -14.29 -2.85 19.33
C VAL A 433 -13.90 -1.81 18.29
N THR A 434 -14.05 -2.19 17.01
CA THR A 434 -13.87 -1.28 15.88
C THR A 434 -15.20 -1.06 15.16
N TYR A 435 -15.27 0.02 14.39
CA TYR A 435 -16.46 0.44 13.68
C TYR A 435 -16.32 0.16 12.19
N MET A 436 -17.42 -0.23 11.55
CA MET A 436 -17.50 -0.32 10.09
C MET A 436 -18.85 0.21 9.60
N ASN A 437 -18.85 0.99 8.53
CA ASN A 437 -20.05 1.39 7.81
C ASN A 437 -20.63 0.18 7.08
N ILE A 438 -21.95 0.05 7.13
CA ILE A 438 -22.71 -0.93 6.34
C ILE A 438 -23.87 -0.19 5.67
N LYS A 439 -24.43 -0.75 4.59
CA LYS A 439 -25.52 -0.12 3.83
C LYS A 439 -26.70 0.35 4.70
N THR A 440 -26.97 -0.36 5.80
CA THR A 440 -28.10 -0.10 6.71
C THR A 440 -27.72 0.63 7.99
N GLY A 441 -26.42 0.93 8.19
CA GLY A 441 -25.92 1.69 9.33
C GLY A 441 -24.50 1.40 9.75
N ARG A 442 -24.29 1.10 11.03
CA ARG A 442 -22.95 0.87 11.58
C ARG A 442 -22.86 -0.52 12.19
N ARG A 443 -21.73 -1.16 11.98
CA ARG A 443 -21.37 -2.46 12.57
C ARG A 443 -20.29 -2.26 13.61
N TYR A 444 -20.51 -2.82 14.80
CA TYR A 444 -19.51 -2.92 15.84
C TYR A 444 -18.85 -4.28 15.69
N ASN A 445 -17.54 -4.30 15.48
CA ASN A 445 -16.78 -5.52 15.24
C ASN A 445 -15.93 -5.80 16.47
N PHE A 446 -16.09 -7.00 17.03
CA PHE A 446 -15.42 -7.42 18.25
C PHE A 446 -14.19 -8.25 17.91
N PHE A 447 -13.05 -7.82 18.43
CA PHE A 447 -11.78 -8.50 18.32
C PHE A 447 -11.39 -9.05 19.69
N VAL A 448 -10.90 -10.29 19.70
CA VAL A 448 -10.32 -10.91 20.89
C VAL A 448 -8.88 -11.27 20.58
N ASP A 449 -7.93 -10.67 21.31
CA ASP A 449 -6.50 -10.75 21.03
C ASP A 449 -6.19 -10.47 19.53
N ASN A 450 -6.75 -9.37 18.99
CA ASN A 450 -6.62 -8.94 17.59
C ASN A 450 -7.24 -9.88 16.54
N VAL A 451 -8.01 -10.89 16.94
CA VAL A 451 -8.76 -11.78 16.02
C VAL A 451 -10.22 -11.37 16.00
N TRP A 452 -10.80 -11.14 14.82
CA TRP A 452 -12.21 -10.83 14.66
C TRP A 452 -13.06 -12.05 15.06
N VAL A 453 -13.98 -11.86 16.02
CA VAL A 453 -14.80 -12.95 16.59
C VAL A 453 -16.27 -12.83 16.22
N ASP A 454 -16.83 -11.62 16.28
CA ASP A 454 -18.26 -11.40 16.09
C ASP A 454 -18.54 -9.93 15.76
N SER A 455 -19.78 -9.63 15.37
CA SER A 455 -20.22 -8.27 15.09
C SER A 455 -21.67 -8.03 15.50
N ILE A 456 -22.00 -6.77 15.81
CA ILE A 456 -23.38 -6.32 16.07
C ILE A 456 -23.70 -5.15 15.14
N ASP A 457 -24.82 -5.26 14.43
CA ASP A 457 -25.30 -4.22 13.52
C ASP A 457 -26.27 -3.28 14.24
N PHE A 458 -26.04 -1.98 14.06
CA PHE A 458 -26.87 -0.91 14.57
C PHE A 458 -27.47 -0.15 13.37
N PRO A 459 -28.80 -0.19 13.19
CA PRO A 459 -29.45 0.55 12.12
C PRO A 459 -29.34 2.06 12.37
N LEU A 460 -29.31 2.86 11.31
CA LEU A 460 -29.28 4.32 11.43
C LEU A 460 -30.61 4.86 11.93
N THR A 461 -30.75 5.04 13.25
CA THR A 461 -31.76 5.94 13.79
C THR A 461 -31.17 7.36 13.83
N LYS A 462 -31.28 8.06 12.69
CA LYS A 462 -30.80 9.45 12.46
C LYS A 462 -29.29 9.65 12.69
N ILE A 463 -28.49 9.59 11.63
CA ILE A 463 -27.15 10.19 11.66
C ILE A 463 -27.31 11.71 11.70
N THR A 464 -26.93 12.33 12.82
CA THR A 464 -26.56 13.75 12.81
C THR A 464 -25.20 13.83 12.12
N LYS A 465 -25.12 14.49 10.96
CA LYS A 465 -23.81 14.88 10.40
C LYS A 465 -23.10 15.73 11.46
N VAL A 466 -22.07 15.20 12.09
CA VAL A 466 -21.26 15.95 13.03
C VAL A 466 -20.30 16.77 12.19
N ASN A 467 -20.64 18.06 12.02
CA ASN A 467 -19.87 19.12 11.37
C ASN A 467 -19.36 18.80 9.95
N GLU A 468 -19.73 19.64 8.99
CA GLU A 468 -18.90 19.79 7.79
C GLU A 468 -17.53 20.26 8.27
N PHE A 469 -16.51 19.42 8.09
CA PHE A 469 -15.14 19.81 8.34
C PHE A 469 -14.86 21.07 7.53
N VAL A 470 -14.25 22.07 8.15
CA VAL A 470 -13.60 23.16 7.43
C VAL A 470 -12.36 22.53 6.78
N GLY A 471 -12.56 21.91 5.62
CA GLY A 471 -11.54 21.16 4.89
C GLY A 471 -10.45 22.07 4.32
N CYS A 472 -9.73 21.60 3.31
CA CYS A 472 -8.68 22.38 2.61
C CYS A 472 -9.14 23.75 2.08
N SER A 473 -10.44 24.08 2.11
CA SER A 473 -11.03 25.38 1.77
C SER A 473 -10.48 26.56 2.59
N SER A 474 -9.96 26.34 3.80
CA SER A 474 -9.33 27.40 4.62
C SER A 474 -7.85 27.62 4.31
N PHE A 475 -7.24 26.77 3.46
CA PHE A 475 -5.82 26.80 3.08
C PHE A 475 -5.59 27.10 1.60
N ARG A 476 -6.66 27.35 0.83
CA ARG A 476 -6.60 27.71 -0.60
C ARG A 476 -6.53 29.21 -0.82
#